data_AF-A0A4Y2NJM4-F1
#
_entry.id   AF-A0A4Y2NJM4-F1
#
_cell.length_a   1.000
_cell.length_b   1.000
_cell.length_c   1.000
_cell.angle_alpha   90.00
_cell.angle_beta   90.00
_cell.angle_gamma   90.00
#
_symmetry.space_group_name_H-M   'P 1'
#
loop_
_entity.id
_entity.type
_entity.pdbx_description
1 polymer ?
#
loop_
_entity_poly.entity_id
_entity_poly.type
_entity_poly.pdbx_seq_one_letter_code
_entity_poly.pdbx_strand_id
1 'polypeptide(L)'
;VKHIPKPRTSRWNSSFYPKQEWDDPSTKLAGASYFVKNFVFPVLFHEALLHVPKDVIVIEIAPHHLLQAILQRVIGPDAEYVGLMKRNVNNTVHLLPNLGR
;
A
#
# COMPACT_ATOMS: atom_id res chain seq x y z
N VAL A 1 30.05 -1.59 6.94
CA VAL A 1 29.20 -2.79 7.05
C VAL A 1 28.45 -2.96 5.73
N LYS A 2 28.58 -4.09 5.03
CA LYS A 2 27.88 -4.33 3.76
C LYS A 2 26.41 -4.63 4.10
N HIS A 3 25.50 -3.71 3.81
CA HIS A 3 24.08 -3.93 4.05
C HIS A 3 23.54 -4.94 3.03
N ILE A 4 23.25 -6.16 3.48
CA ILE A 4 22.60 -7.18 2.68
C ILE A 4 21.08 -6.89 2.71
N PRO A 5 20.42 -6.73 1.55
CA PRO A 5 18.98 -6.51 1.48
C PRO A 5 18.19 -7.63 2.15
N LYS A 6 17.11 -7.27 2.86
CA LYS A 6 16.22 -8.23 3.50
C LYS A 6 15.18 -8.77 2.50
N PRO A 7 14.76 -10.03 2.66
CA PRO A 7 13.67 -10.58 1.85
C PRO A 7 12.33 -9.91 2.16
N ARG A 8 11.54 -9.66 1.12
CA ARG A 8 10.14 -9.27 1.19
C ARG A 8 9.29 -10.49 1.51
N THR A 9 8.22 -10.29 2.27
CA THR A 9 7.24 -11.35 2.53
C THR A 9 6.13 -11.31 1.49
N SER A 10 5.39 -12.42 1.33
CA SER A 10 4.20 -12.50 0.46
C SER A 10 3.08 -11.51 0.84
N ARG A 11 3.10 -10.95 2.07
CA ARG A 11 2.15 -9.92 2.51
C ARG A 11 2.37 -8.56 1.84
N TRP A 12 3.56 -8.31 1.27
CA TRP A 12 3.88 -7.06 0.61
C TRP A 12 3.73 -7.21 -0.90
N ASN A 13 2.53 -6.91 -1.41
CA ASN A 13 2.27 -6.88 -2.85
C ASN A 13 3.04 -5.72 -3.51
N SER A 14 3.75 -5.99 -4.60
CA SER A 14 4.45 -4.93 -5.33
C SER A 14 3.48 -4.17 -6.22
N SER A 15 3.64 -2.85 -6.28
CA SER A 15 2.83 -1.96 -7.13
C SER A 15 3.60 -1.45 -8.35
N PHE A 16 4.64 -2.14 -8.81
CA PHE A 16 5.40 -1.77 -10.02
C PHE A 16 6.05 -2.99 -10.71
N TYR A 17 5.92 -4.17 -10.10
CA TYR A 17 6.09 -5.46 -10.77
C TYR A 17 4.70 -6.06 -11.06
N PRO A 18 4.44 -6.55 -12.28
CA PRO A 18 3.26 -7.35 -12.58
C PRO A 18 3.15 -8.56 -11.65
N LYS A 19 1.93 -9.04 -11.39
CA LYS A 19 1.69 -10.17 -10.48
C LYS A 19 2.51 -11.41 -10.85
N GLN A 20 2.67 -11.65 -12.16
CA GLN A 20 3.42 -12.79 -12.70
C GLN A 20 4.89 -12.77 -12.27
N GLU A 21 5.46 -11.59 -11.99
CA GLU A 21 6.85 -11.39 -11.59
C GLU A 21 7.04 -11.32 -10.07
N TRP A 22 5.97 -11.39 -9.26
CA TRP A 22 6.08 -11.29 -7.79
C TRP A 22 6.88 -12.44 -7.16
N ASP A 23 6.94 -13.57 -7.85
CA ASP A 23 7.67 -14.76 -7.41
C ASP A 23 9.08 -14.88 -7.99
N ASP A 24 9.46 -13.97 -8.88
CA ASP A 24 10.81 -13.94 -9.44
C ASP A 24 11.86 -13.65 -8.36
N PRO A 25 13.00 -14.37 -8.35
CA PRO A 25 14.07 -14.13 -7.38
C PRO A 25 14.56 -12.68 -7.34
N SER A 26 14.50 -11.98 -8.48
CA SER A 26 14.90 -10.58 -8.63
C SER A 26 14.01 -9.59 -7.87
N THR A 27 12.79 -9.99 -7.49
CA THR A 27 11.80 -9.14 -6.82
C THR A 27 11.66 -9.43 -5.34
N LYS A 28 12.29 -10.51 -4.85
CA LYS A 28 12.20 -10.97 -3.47
C LYS A 28 12.97 -10.12 -2.46
N LEU A 29 13.89 -9.26 -2.89
CA LEU A 29 14.72 -8.46 -1.97
C LEU A 29 14.31 -6.99 -1.97
N ALA A 30 14.13 -6.41 -0.78
CA ALA A 30 13.96 -4.95 -0.61
C ALA A 30 15.33 -4.24 -0.64
N GLY A 31 15.97 -4.27 -1.81
CA GLY A 31 17.31 -3.70 -2.05
C GLY A 31 17.29 -2.45 -2.92
N ALA A 32 18.47 -1.89 -3.19
CA ALA A 32 18.62 -0.68 -3.99
C ALA A 32 17.97 -0.80 -5.38
N SER A 33 18.17 -1.92 -6.09
CA SER A 33 17.56 -2.16 -7.40
C SER A 33 16.03 -2.15 -7.36
N TYR A 34 15.43 -2.72 -6.32
CA TYR A 34 13.98 -2.73 -6.12
C TYR A 34 13.41 -1.31 -5.96
N PHE A 35 14.04 -0.49 -5.12
CA PHE A 35 13.60 0.89 -4.87
C PHE A 35 13.89 1.82 -6.06
N VAL A 36 15.01 1.63 -6.78
CA VAL A 36 15.26 2.34 -8.04
C VAL A 36 14.20 1.97 -9.08
N LYS A 37 13.83 0.68 -9.17
CA LYS A 37 12.75 0.28 -10.09
C LYS A 37 11.42 0.92 -9.69
N ASN A 38 11.07 0.98 -8.41
CA ASN A 38 9.88 1.70 -7.94
C ASN A 38 9.86 3.17 -8.37
N PHE A 39 11.02 3.83 -8.37
CA PHE A 39 11.14 5.24 -8.74
C PHE A 39 11.02 5.47 -10.26
N VAL A 40 11.55 4.56 -11.07
CA VAL A 40 11.65 4.72 -12.53
C VAL A 40 10.43 4.16 -13.28
N PHE A 41 9.78 3.13 -12.72
CA PHE A 41 8.68 2.43 -13.39
C PHE A 41 7.32 2.93 -12.94
N PRO A 42 6.28 2.79 -13.79
CA PRO A 42 4.91 3.15 -13.44
C PRO A 42 4.40 2.41 -12.21
N VAL A 43 3.54 3.09 -11.45
CA VAL A 43 2.85 2.49 -10.31
C VAL A 43 1.58 1.76 -10.80
N LEU A 44 1.60 0.44 -10.74
CA LEU A 44 0.51 -0.49 -11.03
C LEU A 44 -0.44 -0.62 -9.82
N PHE A 45 -0.98 0.51 -9.36
CA PHE A 45 -1.76 0.55 -8.11
C PHE A 45 -3.11 -0.18 -8.26
N HIS A 46 -3.82 0.04 -9.36
CA HIS A 46 -5.10 -0.61 -9.63
C HIS A 46 -4.94 -2.13 -9.69
N GLU A 47 -3.92 -2.62 -10.40
CA GLU A 47 -3.60 -4.03 -10.54
C GLU A 47 -3.25 -4.67 -9.19
N ALA A 48 -2.51 -3.95 -8.34
CA ALA A 48 -2.21 -4.42 -6.99
C ALA A 48 -3.49 -4.54 -6.13
N LEU A 49 -4.43 -3.60 -6.26
CA LEU A 49 -5.69 -3.60 -5.52
C LEU A 49 -6.63 -4.75 -5.93
N LEU A 50 -6.58 -5.24 -7.16
CA LEU A 50 -7.37 -6.40 -7.61
C LEU A 50 -7.06 -7.69 -6.80
N HIS A 51 -5.95 -7.71 -6.07
CA HIS A 51 -5.51 -8.83 -5.24
C HIS A 51 -5.93 -8.71 -3.77
N VAL A 52 -6.57 -7.60 -3.39
CA VAL A 52 -7.07 -7.39 -2.04
C VAL A 52 -8.44 -8.09 -1.90
N PRO A 53 -8.69 -8.84 -0.80
CA PRO A 53 -10.02 -9.42 -0.55
C PRO A 53 -11.11 -8.34 -0.44
N LYS A 54 -12.38 -8.74 -0.61
CA LYS A 54 -13.52 -7.80 -0.68
C LYS A 54 -13.99 -7.30 0.69
N ASP A 55 -14.03 -8.18 1.68
CA ASP A 55 -14.38 -7.88 3.07
C ASP A 55 -13.11 -7.61 3.88
N VAL A 56 -12.63 -6.37 3.86
CA VAL A 56 -11.35 -5.97 4.46
C VAL A 56 -11.44 -4.60 5.12
N ILE A 57 -10.57 -4.37 6.10
CA ILE A 57 -10.30 -3.04 6.65
C ILE A 57 -9.04 -2.49 5.97
N VAL A 58 -9.18 -1.36 5.29
CA VAL A 58 -8.08 -0.65 4.62
C VAL A 58 -7.68 0.56 5.44
N ILE A 59 -6.43 0.56 5.92
CA ILE A 59 -5.85 1.67 6.68
C ILE A 59 -4.93 2.48 5.76
N GLU A 60 -5.28 3.74 5.49
CA GLU A 60 -4.45 4.63 4.67
C GLU A 60 -3.40 5.35 5.54
N ILE A 61 -2.14 4.94 5.36
CA ILE A 61 -0.98 5.53 6.04
C ILE A 61 -0.43 6.66 5.18
N ALA A 62 -0.95 7.86 5.37
CA ALA A 62 -0.54 9.07 4.67
C ALA A 62 -0.78 10.31 5.53
N PRO A 63 -0.06 11.43 5.32
CA PRO A 63 -0.31 12.70 6.03
C PRO A 63 -1.66 13.35 5.66
N HIS A 64 -2.32 12.84 4.63
CA HIS A 64 -3.69 13.12 4.24
C HIS A 64 -4.23 11.93 3.46
N HIS A 65 -5.40 11.41 3.84
CA HIS A 65 -6.05 10.32 3.12
C HIS A 65 -6.63 10.81 1.77
N LEU A 66 -6.06 10.38 0.65
CA LEU A 66 -6.44 10.78 -0.71
C LEU A 66 -7.00 9.63 -1.54
N LEU A 67 -6.70 8.38 -1.16
CA LEU A 67 -6.97 7.21 -1.98
C LEU A 67 -8.35 6.59 -1.74
N GLN A 68 -9.11 7.09 -0.76
CA GLN A 68 -10.41 6.53 -0.38
C GLN A 68 -11.35 6.30 -1.57
N ALA A 69 -11.51 7.28 -2.48
CA ALA A 69 -12.43 7.17 -3.61
C ALA A 69 -12.03 6.07 -4.60
N ILE A 70 -10.72 5.92 -4.89
CA ILE A 70 -10.22 4.87 -5.79
C ILE A 70 -10.27 3.49 -5.10
N LEU A 71 -9.95 3.43 -3.81
CA LEU A 71 -10.01 2.20 -3.03
C LEU A 71 -11.45 1.65 -2.97
N GLN A 72 -12.45 2.52 -2.72
CA GLN A 72 -13.88 2.18 -2.73
C GLN A 72 -14.35 1.65 -4.09
N ARG A 73 -13.89 2.28 -5.18
CA ARG A 73 -14.26 1.86 -6.53
C ARG A 73 -13.70 0.48 -6.90
N VAL A 74 -12.49 0.16 -6.48
CA VAL A 74 -11.78 -1.07 -6.92
C VAL A 74 -12.03 -2.25 -5.98
N ILE A 75 -11.93 -2.03 -4.66
CA ILE A 75 -12.12 -3.09 -3.68
C ILE A 75 -13.62 -3.37 -3.54
N GLY A 76 -14.45 -2.36 -3.36
CA GLY A 76 -15.91 -2.50 -3.34
C GLY A 76 -16.54 -1.97 -2.05
N PRO A 77 -17.88 -2.06 -1.93
CA PRO A 77 -18.62 -1.47 -0.83
C PRO A 77 -18.50 -2.23 0.49
N ASP A 78 -18.11 -3.51 0.46
CA ASP A 78 -17.98 -4.37 1.64
C ASP A 78 -16.71 -4.08 2.46
N ALA A 79 -15.79 -3.27 1.93
CA ALA A 79 -14.58 -2.88 2.64
C ALA A 79 -14.79 -1.64 3.51
N GLU A 80 -14.14 -1.63 4.68
CA GLU A 80 -14.06 -0.45 5.54
C GLU A 80 -12.78 0.35 5.24
N TYR A 81 -12.89 1.68 5.25
CA TYR A 81 -11.79 2.59 4.95
C TYR A 81 -11.50 3.53 6.11
N VAL A 82 -10.26 3.47 6.60
CA VAL A 82 -9.78 4.24 7.75
C VAL A 82 -8.60 5.11 7.31
N GLY A 83 -8.81 6.42 7.21
CA GLY A 83 -7.73 7.38 6.97
C GLY A 83 -7.13 7.85 8.29
N LEU A 84 -5.80 7.80 8.44
CA LEU A 84 -5.16 8.14 9.73
C LEU A 84 -4.93 9.64 9.94
N MET A 85 -4.78 10.42 8.86
CA MET A 85 -4.52 11.86 8.95
C MET A 85 -5.31 12.62 7.87
N LYS A 86 -5.63 13.89 8.18
CA LYS A 86 -6.32 14.80 7.26
C LYS A 86 -5.62 16.16 7.26
N ARG A 87 -5.45 16.74 6.07
CA ARG A 87 -4.84 18.05 5.93
C ARG A 87 -5.74 19.12 6.56
N ASN A 88 -5.13 20.15 7.17
CA ASN A 88 -5.80 21.31 7.76
C ASN A 88 -6.75 21.00 8.93
N VAL A 89 -6.50 19.91 9.68
CA VAL A 89 -7.22 19.60 10.93
C VAL A 89 -6.23 19.24 12.05
N ASN A 90 -6.69 19.21 13.30
CA ASN A 90 -5.91 18.65 14.40
C ASN A 90 -5.84 17.12 14.25
N ASN A 91 -4.68 16.60 13.85
CA ASN A 91 -4.50 15.17 13.59
C ASN A 91 -4.60 14.29 14.84
N THR A 92 -4.38 14.79 16.05
CA THR A 92 -4.64 14.02 17.27
C THR A 92 -6.14 13.73 17.41
N VAL A 93 -6.97 14.75 17.16
CA VAL A 93 -8.44 14.64 17.20
C VAL A 93 -8.97 13.83 16.02
N HIS A 94 -8.26 13.79 14.89
CA HIS A 94 -8.64 12.96 13.75
C HIS A 94 -8.21 11.50 13.89
N LEU A 95 -7.01 11.25 14.41
CA LEU A 95 -6.43 9.93 14.55
C LEU A 95 -7.14 9.10 15.63
N LEU A 96 -7.35 9.67 16.82
CA LEU A 96 -7.88 8.91 17.97
C LEU A 96 -9.25 8.26 17.70
N PRO A 97 -10.25 8.95 17.11
CA PRO A 97 -11.51 8.30 16.73
C PRO A 97 -11.32 7.22 15.66
N ASN A 98 -10.43 7.43 14.68
CA ASN A 98 -10.16 6.45 13.63
C ASN A 98 -9.43 5.19 14.13
N LEU A 99 -8.67 5.28 15.23
CA LEU A 99 -8.09 4.12 15.90
C LEU A 99 -9.12 3.29 16.68
N GLY A 100 -10.25 3.90 17.05
CA GLY A 100 -11.33 3.24 17.78
C GLY A 100 -12.48 2.73 16.90
N ARG A 101 -12.36 2.89 15.57
CA ARG A 101 -13.23 2.23 14.60
C ARG A 101 -12.85 0.77 14.49
#